data_AF-A0A4R1CGG5-F1
#
_entry.id   AF-A0A4R1CGG5-F1
#
_cell.length_a   1.000
_cell.length_b   1.000
_cell.length_c   1.000
_cell.angle_alpha   90.00
_cell.angle_beta   90.00
_cell.angle_gamma   90.00
#
_symmetry.space_group_name_H-M   'P 1'
#
loop_
_entity.id
_entity.type
_entity.pdbx_description
1 polymer ?
#
loop_
_entity_poly.entity_id
_entity_poly.type
_entity_poly.pdbx_seq_one_letter_code
_entity_poly.pdbx_strand_id
1 'polypeptide(L)' 'MTIHPIRPATSEATAQTESLTRRERLETRHSREIVELLDRKNELRGVHAMADFLDDAVRWSA' A
#
# COMPACT_ATOMS: atom_id res chain seq x y z
N MET A 1 41.37 21.27 7.44
CA MET A 1 40.03 21.89 7.33
C MET A 1 39.20 21.01 6.42
N THR A 2 38.40 20.11 7.02
CA THR A 2 37.66 19.07 6.27
C THR A 2 36.29 19.63 5.90
N ILE A 3 36.08 19.98 4.63
CA ILE A 3 34.79 20.43 4.12
C ILE A 3 33.82 19.24 4.23
N HIS A 4 32.82 19.35 5.10
CA HIS A 4 31.68 18.42 5.09
C HIS A 4 30.77 18.79 3.92
N PRO A 5 30.49 17.85 2.99
CA PRO A 5 29.55 18.13 1.92
C PRO A 5 28.16 18.36 2.50
N ILE A 6 27.55 19.48 2.15
CA ILE A 6 26.15 19.75 2.47
C ILE A 6 25.31 18.77 1.65
N ARG A 7 24.66 17.83 2.34
CA ARG A 7 23.75 16.86 1.71
C ARG A 7 22.61 17.66 1.07
N PRO A 8 22.39 17.57 -0.25
CA PRO A 8 21.36 18.37 -0.90
C PRO A 8 19.98 17.87 -0.47
N ALA A 9 19.17 18.74 0.12
CA ALA A 9 17.79 18.45 0.54
C ALA A 9 16.94 17.86 -0.61
N THR A 10 17.28 18.20 -1.85
CA THR A 10 16.64 17.66 -3.06
C THR A 10 16.83 16.15 -3.21
N SER A 11 17.98 15.58 -2.79
CA SER A 11 18.24 14.13 -2.89
C SER A 11 17.46 13.32 -1.85
N GLU A 12 17.17 13.90 -0.69
CA GLU A 12 16.34 13.25 0.34
C GLU A 12 14.85 13.32 -0.05
N ALA A 13 14.41 14.45 -0.60
CA ALA A 13 13.04 14.62 -1.10
C ALA A 13 12.71 13.69 -2.28
N THR A 14 13.64 13.46 -3.22
CA THR A 14 13.45 12.50 -4.31
C THR A 14 13.39 11.06 -3.80
N ALA A 15 14.29 10.66 -2.90
CA ALA A 15 14.28 9.33 -2.28
C ALA A 15 12.99 9.07 -1.47
N GLN A 16 12.49 10.09 -0.76
CA GLN A 16 11.22 10.03 -0.05
C GLN A 16 10.05 9.81 -1.03
N THR A 17 10.02 10.56 -2.14
CA THR A 17 8.98 10.44 -3.17
C THR A 17 9.01 9.06 -3.84
N GLU A 18 10.18 8.54 -4.17
CA GLU A 18 10.36 7.18 -4.71
C GLU A 18 9.88 6.10 -3.72
N SER A 19 10.11 6.30 -2.42
CA SER A 19 9.62 5.37 -1.39
C SER A 19 8.09 5.37 -1.27
N LEU A 20 7.46 6.55 -1.37
CA LEU A 20 6.00 6.69 -1.33
C LEU A 20 5.36 6.06 -2.58
N THR A 21 5.88 6.37 -3.76
CA THR A 21 5.38 5.79 -5.02
C THR A 21 5.55 4.28 -5.09
N ARG A 22 6.64 3.72 -4.53
CA ARG A 22 6.80 2.27 -4.39
C ARG A 22 5.73 1.67 -3.47
N ARG A 23 5.42 2.32 -2.34
CA ARG A 23 4.38 1.86 -1.42
C ARG A 23 3.01 1.89 -2.08
N GLU A 24 2.63 2.99 -2.71
CA GLU A 24 1.35 3.13 -3.42
C GLU A 24 1.12 2.02 -4.47
N ARG A 25 2.18 1.66 -5.22
CA ARG A 25 2.14 0.55 -6.17
C ARG A 25 1.94 -0.81 -5.51
N LEU A 26 2.59 -1.04 -4.38
CA LEU A 26 2.45 -2.28 -3.61
C LEU A 26 1.05 -2.37 -2.97
N GLU A 27 0.53 -1.27 -2.42
CA GLU A 27 -0.83 -1.19 -1.84
C GLU A 27 -1.90 -1.48 -2.90
N THR A 28 -1.77 -0.90 -4.09
CA THR A 28 -2.70 -1.14 -5.21
C THR A 28 -2.69 -2.61 -5.62
N ARG A 29 -1.50 -3.22 -5.74
CA ARG A 29 -1.36 -4.64 -6.08
C ARG A 29 -1.96 -5.53 -4.99
N HIS A 30 -1.70 -5.22 -3.72
CA HIS A 30 -2.17 -6.01 -2.59
C HIS A 30 -3.70 -5.97 -2.48
N SER A 31 -4.29 -4.79 -2.65
CA SER A 31 -5.75 -4.60 -2.65
C SER A 31 -6.40 -5.43 -3.76
N ARG A 32 -5.80 -5.48 -4.96
CA ARG A 32 -6.27 -6.33 -6.05
C ARG A 32 -6.21 -7.82 -5.73
N GLU A 33 -5.10 -8.29 -5.15
CA GLU A 33 -4.95 -9.69 -4.75
C GLU A 33 -5.99 -10.10 -3.68
N ILE A 34 -6.32 -9.19 -2.75
CA ILE A 34 -7.39 -9.39 -1.76
C ILE A 34 -8.76 -9.48 -2.44
N VAL A 35 -9.08 -8.59 -3.38
CA VAL A 35 -10.34 -8.64 -4.14
C VAL A 35 -10.50 -9.97 -4.85
N GLU A 36 -9.47 -10.42 -5.58
CA GLU A 36 -9.49 -11.70 -6.30
C GLU A 36 -9.63 -12.89 -5.34
N LEU A 37 -9.05 -12.82 -4.15
CA LEU A 37 -9.21 -13.85 -3.13
C LEU A 37 -10.62 -13.87 -2.53
N LEU A 38 -11.18 -12.71 -2.19
CA LEU A 38 -12.52 -12.57 -1.65
C LEU A 38 -13.59 -12.99 -2.67
N ASP A 39 -13.36 -12.72 -3.96
CA ASP A 39 -14.23 -13.18 -5.05
C ASP A 39 -14.25 -14.72 -5.15
N ARG A 40 -13.07 -15.36 -5.10
CA ARG A 40 -12.96 -16.82 -5.05
C ARG A 40 -13.56 -17.44 -3.78
N LYS A 41 -13.60 -16.69 -2.68
CA LYS A 41 -14.11 -17.13 -1.37
C LYS A 41 -15.36 -16.35 -0.97
N ASN A 42 -16.23 -16.06 -1.93
CA ASN A 42 -17.45 -15.28 -1.69
C ASN A 42 -18.35 -15.91 -0.59
N GLU A 43 -18.29 -17.22 -0.43
CA GLU A 43 -18.96 -17.96 0.66
C GLU A 43 -18.59 -17.50 2.08
N LEU A 44 -17.45 -16.82 2.27
CA LEU A 44 -17.01 -16.30 3.56
C LEU A 44 -17.52 -14.89 3.85
N ARG A 45 -18.05 -14.17 2.85
CA ARG A 45 -18.64 -12.84 3.05
C ARG A 45 -19.96 -12.95 3.82
N GLY A 46 -20.14 -12.07 4.80
CA GLY A 46 -21.26 -12.03 5.74
C GLY A 46 -21.24 -13.16 6.79
N VAL A 47 -20.29 -14.08 6.72
CA VAL A 47 -20.18 -15.24 7.63
C VAL A 47 -18.91 -15.15 8.47
N HIS A 48 -17.80 -14.72 7.85
CA HIS A 48 -16.50 -14.64 8.51
C HIS A 48 -16.10 -13.18 8.68
N ALA A 49 -16.06 -12.71 9.92
CA ALA A 49 -15.79 -11.31 10.25
C ALA A 49 -14.52 -10.72 9.62
N MET A 50 -13.46 -11.53 9.44
CA MET A 50 -12.24 -11.07 8.76
C MET A 50 -12.47 -10.80 7.26
N ALA A 51 -13.31 -11.60 6.59
CA ALA A 51 -13.62 -11.40 5.18
C ALA A 51 -14.41 -10.10 4.99
N ASP A 52 -15.35 -9.83 5.89
CA ASP A 52 -16.13 -8.58 5.90
C ASP A 52 -15.27 -7.36 6.21
N PHE A 53 -14.37 -7.49 7.18
CA PHE A 53 -13.40 -6.43 7.48
C PHE A 53 -12.51 -6.10 6.28
N LEU A 54 -11.98 -7.12 5.59
CA LEU A 54 -11.15 -6.91 4.40
C LEU A 54 -11.96 -6.32 3.25
N ASP A 55 -13.22 -6.74 3.07
CA ASP A 55 -14.11 -6.19 2.05
C ASP A 55 -14.38 -4.69 2.29
N ASP A 56 -14.68 -4.31 3.53
CA ASP A 56 -14.83 -2.91 3.92
C ASP A 56 -13.51 -2.14 3.75
N ALA A 57 -12.38 -2.69 4.21
CA ALA A 57 -11.06 -2.05 4.08
C ALA A 57 -10.71 -1.77 2.61
N VAL A 58 -10.97 -2.72 1.72
CA VAL A 58 -10.77 -2.54 0.28
C VAL A 58 -11.73 -1.48 -0.27
N ARG A 59 -13.02 -1.52 0.11
CA ARG A 59 -14.02 -0.53 -0.33
C ARG A 59 -13.64 0.91 0.00
N TRP A 60 -12.97 1.14 1.12
CA TRP A 60 -12.51 2.47 1.54
C TRP A 60 -11.12 2.86 1.01
N SER A 61 -10.36 1.91 0.45
CA SER A 61 -9.05 2.15 -0.16
C SER A 61 -9.09 2.54 -1.64
N ALA A 62 -10.20 2.23 -2.32
CA ALA A 62 -10.46 2.54 -3.74
C ALA A 62 -11.04 3.95 -3.91
#